data_AF-A0A7X1HVF4-F1
#
_entry.id   AF-A0A7X1HVF4-F1
#
_cell.length_a   1.000
_cell.length_b   1.000
_cell.length_c   1.000
_cell.angle_alpha   90.00
_cell.angle_beta   90.00
_cell.angle_gamma   90.00
#
_symmetry.space_group_name_H-M   'P 1'
#
loop_
_entity.id
_entity.type
_entity.pdbx_description
1 polymer ?
#
loop_
_entity_poly.entity_id
_entity_poly.type
_entity_poly.pdbx_seq_one_letter_code
_entity_poly.pdbx_strand_id
1 'polypeptide(L)'
;MSHEQPQPTSLTEPMAVVEAPGNPPRYKHRTDKPVRYFSIVDKESGAVLGYVWAGDEDDAAAYEYCVSGGARAANEGGFWFSRLRSAKARGLLPSQALAELAADQDTEGKGRPLPGSLAEAPNADVVKALAKAN
;
A
#
# COMPACT_ATOMS: atom_id res chain seq x y z
N MET A 1 42.35 -35.32 8.38
CA MET A 1 40.95 -35.67 8.09
C MET A 1 40.23 -34.35 7.87
N SER A 2 40.06 -34.02 6.59
CA SER A 2 39.34 -32.85 6.08
C SER A 2 37.86 -32.96 6.39
N HIS A 3 37.16 -31.86 6.67
CA HIS A 3 35.83 -31.60 6.09
C HIS A 3 35.63 -30.08 5.92
N GLU A 4 35.42 -29.74 4.66
CA GLU A 4 35.26 -28.46 3.98
C GLU A 4 33.97 -27.73 4.40
N GLN A 5 33.95 -26.40 4.30
CA GLN A 5 32.78 -25.55 4.53
C GLN A 5 31.68 -25.81 3.47
N PRO A 6 30.46 -25.29 3.68
CA PRO A 6 30.18 -24.07 2.94
C PRO A 6 29.66 -22.93 3.81
N GLN A 7 30.31 -21.78 3.65
CA GLN A 7 29.76 -20.47 3.96
C GLN A 7 28.48 -20.24 3.14
N PRO A 8 27.40 -19.69 3.71
CA PRO A 8 26.34 -19.12 2.90
C PRO A 8 26.83 -17.79 2.29
N THR A 9 27.17 -17.83 1.01
CA THR A 9 27.41 -16.64 0.18
C THR A 9 26.11 -16.22 -0.50
N SER A 10 25.66 -15.01 -0.13
CA SER A 10 24.87 -14.04 -0.91
C SER A 10 23.40 -14.34 -1.25
N LEU A 11 22.50 -13.58 -0.65
CA LEU A 11 21.65 -12.65 -1.40
C LEU A 11 21.09 -11.58 -0.44
N THR A 12 21.40 -10.31 -0.71
CA THR A 12 20.73 -9.07 -0.25
C THR A 12 19.50 -9.29 0.65
N GLU A 13 19.68 -9.25 1.96
CA GLU A 13 18.57 -9.09 2.90
C GLU A 13 18.36 -7.58 3.12
N PRO A 14 17.34 -6.92 2.54
CA PRO A 14 16.97 -5.61 3.01
C PRO A 14 16.52 -5.76 4.45
N MET A 15 17.23 -5.08 5.34
CA MET A 15 17.03 -5.00 6.80
C MET A 15 15.57 -5.24 7.19
N ALA A 16 15.29 -6.42 7.74
CA ALA A 16 14.01 -6.67 8.39
C ALA A 16 13.85 -5.62 9.49
N VAL A 17 12.91 -4.70 9.30
CA VAL A 17 12.57 -3.68 10.29
C VAL A 17 11.96 -4.43 11.48
N VAL A 18 12.74 -4.62 12.54
CA VAL A 18 12.25 -5.22 13.78
C VAL A 18 11.47 -4.14 14.52
N GLU A 19 10.17 -4.03 14.24
CA GLU A 19 9.28 -3.11 14.96
C GLU A 19 9.17 -3.52 16.44
N ALA A 20 9.29 -2.55 17.34
CA ALA A 20 9.26 -2.75 18.79
C ALA A 20 7.92 -3.36 19.28
N PRO A 21 7.93 -4.18 20.36
CA PRO A 21 6.73 -4.85 20.83
C PRO A 21 5.75 -3.84 21.44
N GLY A 22 4.57 -3.67 20.83
CA GLY A 22 3.43 -2.98 21.46
C GLY A 22 2.44 -2.33 20.51
N ASN A 23 2.86 -1.88 19.33
CA ASN A 23 1.95 -1.34 18.31
C ASN A 23 1.80 -2.37 17.18
N PRO A 24 0.58 -2.62 16.67
CA PRO A 24 0.46 -3.49 15.52
C PRO A 24 1.28 -2.96 14.33
N PRO A 25 1.91 -3.87 13.58
CA PRO A 25 2.80 -3.52 12.49
C PRO A 25 2.02 -2.70 11.45
N ARG A 26 2.53 -1.53 11.10
CA ARG A 26 1.90 -0.62 10.13
C ARG A 26 2.97 0.05 9.28
N TYR A 27 2.69 0.21 8.00
CA TYR A 27 3.52 1.04 7.14
C TYR A 27 3.49 2.50 7.60
N LYS A 28 4.53 3.25 7.27
CA LYS A 28 4.50 4.72 7.40
C LYS A 28 3.40 5.29 6.50
N HIS A 29 2.73 6.33 6.98
CA HIS A 29 1.61 6.97 6.25
C HIS A 29 2.03 8.26 5.54
N ARG A 30 3.34 8.55 5.49
CA ARG A 30 3.92 9.69 4.78
C ARG A 30 5.29 9.28 4.24
N THR A 31 5.64 9.82 3.09
CA THR A 31 6.98 9.73 2.51
C THR A 31 7.18 10.86 1.51
N ASP A 32 8.42 11.35 1.42
CA ASP A 32 8.90 12.26 0.37
C ASP A 32 9.56 11.50 -0.80
N LYS A 33 9.67 10.18 -0.67
CA LYS A 33 10.21 9.29 -1.70
C LYS A 33 9.16 8.95 -2.76
N PRO A 34 9.57 8.58 -3.98
CA PRO A 34 8.68 8.08 -5.01
C PRO A 34 7.76 6.96 -4.50
N VAL A 35 6.49 7.04 -4.86
CA VAL A 35 5.47 6.05 -4.51
C VAL A 35 4.75 5.56 -5.76
N ARG A 36 4.29 4.31 -5.72
CA ARG A 36 3.32 3.77 -6.67
C ARG A 36 1.94 3.88 -6.07
N TYR A 37 0.94 4.12 -6.90
CA TYR A 37 -0.44 4.23 -6.45
C TYR A 37 -1.41 3.68 -7.48
N PHE A 38 -2.60 3.29 -7.03
CA PHE A 38 -3.72 2.94 -7.90
C PHE A 38 -5.01 3.56 -7.38
N SER A 39 -5.97 3.74 -8.28
CA SER A 39 -7.26 4.35 -7.97
C SER A 39 -8.26 3.31 -7.46
N ILE A 40 -9.01 3.65 -6.42
CA ILE A 40 -10.19 2.92 -5.97
C ILE A 40 -11.41 3.55 -6.58
N VAL A 41 -12.23 2.75 -7.26
CA VAL A 41 -13.49 3.19 -7.85
C VAL A 41 -14.67 2.48 -7.21
N ASP A 42 -15.77 3.21 -7.10
CA ASP A 42 -17.04 2.65 -6.70
C ASP A 42 -17.54 1.63 -7.73
N LYS A 43 -18.09 0.51 -7.28
CA LYS A 43 -18.55 -0.56 -8.16
C LYS A 43 -19.82 -0.18 -8.93
N GLU A 44 -20.66 0.66 -8.35
CA GLU A 44 -21.97 1.03 -8.89
C GLU A 44 -21.86 2.27 -9.77
N SER A 45 -21.24 3.34 -9.25
CA SER A 45 -21.13 4.63 -9.94
C SER A 45 -19.88 4.76 -10.80
N GLY A 46 -18.85 3.96 -10.59
CA GLY A 46 -17.53 4.12 -11.23
C GLY A 46 -16.75 5.36 -10.76
N ALA A 47 -17.27 6.11 -9.78
CA ALA A 47 -16.62 7.30 -9.24
C ALA A 47 -15.35 6.94 -8.45
N VAL A 48 -14.33 7.80 -8.50
CA VAL A 48 -13.10 7.61 -7.72
C VAL A 48 -13.40 7.86 -6.24
N LEU A 49 -13.23 6.83 -5.43
CA LEU A 49 -13.40 6.89 -3.98
C LEU A 49 -12.10 7.24 -3.27
N GLY A 50 -10.94 6.99 -3.89
CA GLY A 50 -9.65 7.32 -3.30
C GLY A 50 -8.51 6.63 -4.01
N TYR A 51 -7.35 6.65 -3.37
CA TYR A 51 -6.12 6.10 -3.92
C TYR A 51 -5.39 5.32 -2.83
N VAL A 52 -4.89 4.13 -3.18
CA VAL A 52 -3.95 3.40 -2.33
C VAL A 52 -2.57 3.61 -2.91
N TRP A 53 -1.60 3.96 -2.07
CA TRP A 53 -0.22 4.18 -2.49
C TRP A 53 0.77 3.43 -1.59
N ALA A 54 1.94 3.14 -2.14
CA ALA A 54 3.03 2.45 -1.47
C ALA A 54 4.41 2.88 -2.01
N GLY A 55 5.40 2.99 -1.14
CA GLY A 55 6.78 3.29 -1.44
C GLY A 55 7.72 2.44 -0.59
N ASP A 56 8.55 1.61 -1.25
CA ASP A 56 9.43 0.65 -0.58
C ASP A 56 10.60 1.32 0.14
N GLU A 57 11.11 2.45 -0.37
CA GLU A 57 12.30 3.11 0.19
C GLU A 57 12.14 3.49 1.67
N ASP A 58 10.94 3.90 2.07
CA ASP A 58 10.66 4.35 3.42
C ASP A 58 9.75 3.39 4.20
N ASP A 59 9.40 2.24 3.61
CA ASP A 59 8.38 1.32 4.12
C ASP A 59 7.04 2.06 4.39
N ALA A 60 6.57 2.77 3.38
CA ALA A 60 5.40 3.65 3.47
C ALA A 60 4.25 3.16 2.60
N ALA A 61 3.04 3.10 3.13
CA ALA A 61 1.83 2.83 2.38
C ALA A 61 0.61 3.35 3.13
N ALA A 62 -0.33 3.93 2.39
CA ALA A 62 -1.59 4.40 2.96
C ALA A 62 -2.70 4.46 1.90
N TYR A 63 -3.92 4.62 2.40
CA TYR A 63 -5.07 5.00 1.61
C TYR A 63 -5.37 6.50 1.80
N GLU A 64 -5.49 7.21 0.69
CA GLU A 64 -5.93 8.61 0.63
C GLU A 64 -7.35 8.65 0.07
N TYR A 65 -8.30 9.13 0.87
CA TYR A 65 -9.70 9.22 0.46
C TYR A 65 -9.93 10.42 -0.45
N CYS A 66 -10.75 10.24 -1.48
CA CYS A 66 -11.13 11.31 -2.40
C CYS A 66 -12.14 12.26 -1.72
N VAL A 67 -11.92 13.57 -1.79
CA VAL A 67 -12.82 14.56 -1.17
C VAL A 67 -14.20 14.56 -1.84
N SER A 68 -14.26 14.46 -3.18
CA SER A 68 -15.52 14.36 -3.91
C SER A 68 -16.31 13.09 -3.61
N GLY A 69 -15.65 12.01 -3.16
CA GLY A 69 -16.30 10.79 -2.71
C GLY A 69 -16.94 10.89 -1.32
N GLY A 70 -16.71 11.99 -0.59
CA GLY A 70 -17.37 12.32 0.68
C GLY A 70 -17.35 11.21 1.72
N ALA A 71 -18.48 11.02 2.41
CA ALA A 71 -18.60 10.02 3.48
C ALA A 71 -18.40 8.58 2.97
N ARG A 72 -18.72 8.29 1.70
CA ARG A 72 -18.52 6.97 1.10
C ARG A 72 -17.03 6.63 1.01
N ALA A 73 -16.23 7.55 0.48
CA ALA A 73 -14.77 7.44 0.42
C ALA A 73 -14.13 7.29 1.81
N ALA A 74 -14.56 8.10 2.79
CA ALA A 74 -14.05 7.99 4.15
C ALA A 74 -14.34 6.62 4.79
N ASN A 75 -15.54 6.06 4.55
CA ASN A 75 -15.93 4.74 5.08
C ASN A 75 -15.17 3.56 4.45
N GLU A 76 -14.53 3.77 3.30
CA GLU A 76 -13.67 2.77 2.66
C GLU A 76 -12.31 2.65 3.36
N GLY A 77 -11.84 3.73 3.99
CA GLY A 77 -10.49 3.79 4.55
C GLY A 77 -10.22 2.67 5.55
N GLY A 78 -11.17 2.34 6.43
CA GLY A 78 -11.00 1.26 7.40
C GLY A 78 -10.72 -0.10 6.76
N PHE A 79 -11.36 -0.39 5.63
CA PHE A 79 -11.14 -1.64 4.88
C PHE A 79 -9.73 -1.68 4.28
N TRP A 80 -9.33 -0.62 3.58
CA TRP A 80 -8.02 -0.54 2.93
C TRP A 80 -6.87 -0.50 3.94
N PHE A 81 -7.01 0.24 5.05
CA PHE A 81 -6.03 0.24 6.14
C PHE A 81 -5.90 -1.14 6.80
N SER A 82 -7.00 -1.88 6.98
CA SER A 82 -6.96 -3.23 7.53
C SER A 82 -6.18 -4.19 6.62
N ARG A 83 -6.41 -4.11 5.31
CA ARG A 83 -5.69 -4.90 4.31
C ARG A 83 -4.19 -4.58 4.27
N LEU A 84 -3.81 -3.30 4.28
CA LEU A 84 -2.41 -2.88 4.37
C LEU A 84 -1.75 -3.39 5.67
N ARG A 85 -2.45 -3.31 6.81
CA ARG A 85 -1.97 -3.84 8.07
C ARG A 85 -1.78 -5.37 8.03
N SER A 86 -2.70 -6.09 7.39
CA SER A 86 -2.57 -7.54 7.18
C SER A 86 -1.34 -7.88 6.34
N ALA A 87 -1.09 -7.13 5.26
CA ALA A 87 0.10 -7.28 4.44
C ALA A 87 1.40 -7.02 5.22
N LYS A 88 1.43 -5.94 6.03
CA LYS A 88 2.57 -5.65 6.91
C LYS A 88 2.78 -6.76 7.95
N ALA A 89 1.71 -7.27 8.56
CA ALA A 89 1.79 -8.37 9.52
C ALA A 89 2.32 -9.67 8.90
N ARG A 90 2.12 -9.87 7.59
CA ARG A 90 2.72 -10.96 6.79
C ARG A 90 4.18 -10.69 6.40
N GLY A 91 4.73 -9.52 6.72
CA GLY A 91 6.09 -9.11 6.36
C GLY A 91 6.25 -8.69 4.90
N LEU A 92 5.17 -8.34 4.20
CA LEU A 92 5.24 -7.91 2.80
C LEU A 92 5.85 -6.51 2.68
N LEU A 93 6.62 -6.31 1.62
CA LEU A 93 7.03 -4.96 1.22
C LEU A 93 5.81 -4.14 0.77
N PRO A 94 5.84 -2.81 0.93
CA PRO A 94 4.76 -1.93 0.48
C PRO A 94 4.33 -2.16 -0.97
N SER A 95 5.26 -2.31 -1.92
CA SER A 95 4.90 -2.54 -3.33
C SER A 95 4.30 -3.92 -3.59
N GLN A 96 4.73 -4.94 -2.83
CA GLN A 96 4.12 -6.28 -2.91
C GLN A 96 2.69 -6.23 -2.38
N ALA A 97 2.46 -5.55 -1.25
CA ALA A 97 1.13 -5.32 -0.73
C ALA A 97 0.26 -4.56 -1.74
N LEU A 98 0.81 -3.50 -2.37
CA LEU A 98 0.11 -2.73 -3.39
C LEU A 98 -0.28 -3.58 -4.60
N ALA A 99 0.63 -4.42 -5.09
CA ALA A 99 0.37 -5.31 -6.23
C ALA A 99 -0.69 -6.37 -5.89
N GLU A 100 -0.63 -6.99 -4.71
CA GLU A 100 -1.66 -7.92 -4.24
C GLU A 100 -3.03 -7.23 -4.17
N LEU A 101 -3.08 -6.03 -3.58
CA LEU A 101 -4.33 -5.28 -3.45
C LEU A 101 -4.87 -4.78 -4.78
N ALA A 102 -4.00 -4.40 -5.72
CA ALA A 102 -4.42 -4.00 -7.06
C ALA A 102 -4.99 -5.17 -7.88
N ALA A 103 -4.47 -6.38 -7.66
CA ALA A 103 -4.96 -7.60 -8.30
C ALA A 103 -6.28 -8.11 -7.68
N ASP A 104 -6.52 -7.82 -6.40
CA ASP A 104 -7.70 -8.27 -5.67
C ASP A 104 -8.95 -7.44 -6.02
N GLN A 105 -9.79 -7.99 -6.90
CA GLN A 105 -11.05 -7.36 -7.31
C GLN A 105 -12.20 -7.66 -6.34
N ASP A 106 -12.02 -8.65 -5.45
CA ASP A 106 -13.04 -9.05 -4.47
C ASP A 106 -12.91 -8.25 -3.16
N THR A 107 -13.63 -7.14 -3.13
CA THR A 107 -13.57 -6.18 -2.02
C THR A 107 -14.79 -6.20 -1.11
N GLU A 108 -15.54 -7.31 -1.02
CA GLU A 108 -16.64 -7.49 -0.05
C GLU A 108 -17.68 -6.34 -0.06
N GLY A 109 -18.02 -5.83 -1.26
CA GLY A 109 -18.96 -4.70 -1.43
C GLY A 109 -18.36 -3.29 -1.20
N LYS A 110 -17.05 -3.19 -0.97
CA LYS A 110 -16.28 -1.95 -1.01
C LYS A 110 -15.92 -1.57 -2.44
N GLY A 111 -15.33 -0.38 -2.62
CA GLY A 111 -14.72 0.04 -3.86
C GLY A 111 -13.67 -0.98 -4.31
N ARG A 112 -13.39 -1.00 -5.61
CA ARG A 112 -12.43 -1.94 -6.22
C ARG A 112 -11.23 -1.19 -6.78
N PRO A 113 -10.07 -1.85 -6.89
CA PRO A 113 -8.96 -1.31 -7.67
C PRO A 113 -9.41 -1.10 -9.11
N LEU A 114 -9.15 0.09 -9.66
CA LEU A 114 -9.36 0.35 -11.08
C LEU A 114 -8.25 -0.36 -11.88
N PRO A 115 -8.56 -1.37 -12.70
CA PRO A 115 -7.55 -2.07 -13.50
C PRO A 115 -6.83 -1.11 -14.44
N GLY A 116 -5.50 -1.23 -14.51
CA GLY A 116 -4.65 -0.35 -15.33
C GLY A 116 -4.42 1.05 -14.77
N SER A 117 -4.91 1.36 -13.57
CA SER A 117 -4.68 2.66 -12.91
C SER A 117 -3.39 2.77 -12.11
N LEU A 118 -2.56 1.72 -12.13
CA LEU A 118 -1.28 1.71 -11.42
C LEU A 118 -0.35 2.74 -12.06
N ALA A 119 0.06 3.73 -11.27
CA ALA A 119 0.90 4.83 -11.70
C ALA A 119 1.95 5.16 -10.64
N GLU A 120 2.96 5.93 -11.02
CA GLU A 120 4.02 6.42 -10.15
C GLU A 120 3.84 7.91 -9.86
N ALA A 121 4.07 8.31 -8.61
CA ALA A 121 4.07 9.68 -8.14
C ALA A 121 5.41 9.99 -7.46
N PRO A 122 5.89 11.24 -7.52
CA PRO A 122 7.18 11.60 -6.92
C PRO A 122 7.18 11.50 -5.39
N ASN A 123 6.00 11.61 -4.74
CA ASN A 123 5.82 11.38 -3.30
C ASN A 123 4.35 11.21 -2.92
N ALA A 124 4.09 10.92 -1.64
CA ALA A 124 2.73 10.75 -1.11
C ALA A 124 1.90 12.05 -1.12
N ASP A 125 2.52 13.23 -1.09
CA ASP A 125 1.79 14.50 -1.11
C ASP A 125 1.11 14.75 -2.46
N VAL A 126 1.73 14.31 -3.56
CA VAL A 126 1.09 14.34 -4.89
C VAL A 126 -0.15 13.45 -4.94
N VAL A 127 -0.11 12.26 -4.36
CA VAL A 127 -1.29 11.37 -4.31
C VAL A 127 -2.41 12.00 -3.47
N LYS A 128 -2.06 12.63 -2.35
CA LYS A 128 -3.00 13.38 -1.53
C LYS A 128 -3.59 14.59 -2.26
N ALA A 129 -2.80 15.27 -3.10
CA ALA A 129 -3.29 16.36 -3.93
C ALA A 129 -4.28 15.85 -5.00
N LEU A 130 -4.00 14.70 -5.64
CA LEU A 130 -4.92 14.04 -6.57
C LEU A 130 -6.26 13.70 -5.89
N ALA A 131 -6.21 13.18 -4.66
CA ALA A 131 -7.39 12.87 -3.86
C ALA A 131 -8.24 14.11 -3.51
N LYS A 132 -7.66 15.31 -3.51
CA LYS A 132 -8.38 16.57 -3.27
C LYS A 132 -8.89 17.22 -4.56
N ALA A 133 -8.27 16.92 -5.70
CA ALA A 133 -8.57 17.56 -6.98
C ALA A 133 -9.64 16.82 -7.80
N ASN A 134 -9.92 15.55 -7.47
CA ASN A 134 -11.03 14.77 -8.02
C ASN A 134 -12.29 15.03 -7.20
#